data_AF-A0A662W7M6-F1
#
_entry.id   AF-A0A662W7M6-F1
#
_cell.length_a   1.000
_cell.length_b   1.000
_cell.length_c   1.000
_cell.angle_alpha   90.00
_cell.angle_beta   90.00
_cell.angle_gamma   90.00
#
_symmetry.space_group_name_H-M   'P 1'
#
loop_
_entity.id
_entity.type
_entity.pdbx_description
1 polymer ?
#
loop_
_entity_poly.entity_id
_entity_poly.type
_entity_poly.pdbx_seq_one_letter_code
_entity_poly.pdbx_strand_id
1 'polypeptide(L)' 'YNKIYACGPEAMLRALYRLLKENELLNRAEFSLERFMRCGLGVCGSCVLENGLRVCVEGPVFSAAKLEW' A
#
# COMPACT_ATOMS: atom_id res chain seq x y z
N TYR A 1 -2.13 0.81 -20.68
CA TYR A 1 -3.03 0.27 -19.64
C TYR A 1 -3.63 1.42 -18.83
N ASN A 2 -4.88 1.29 -18.38
CA ASN A 2 -5.62 2.39 -17.72
C ASN A 2 -5.52 2.36 -16.18
N LYS A 3 -5.30 1.18 -15.60
CA LYS A 3 -5.13 0.93 -14.16
C LYS A 3 -4.06 -0.15 -13.96
N ILE A 4 -3.37 -0.10 -12.83
CA ILE A 4 -2.35 -1.07 -12.42
C ILE A 4 -2.73 -1.55 -11.02
N TYR A 5 -2.78 -2.85 -10.83
CA TYR A 5 -3.05 -3.47 -9.53
C TYR A 5 -1.86 -4.36 -9.19
N ALA A 6 -1.38 -4.27 -7.95
CA ALA A 6 -0.30 -5.12 -7.49
C ALA A 6 -0.54 -5.63 -6.08
N CYS A 7 -0.14 -6.87 -5.85
CA CYS A 7 -0.08 -7.52 -4.55
C CYS A 7 1.20 -8.36 -4.49
N GLY A 8 1.74 -8.57 -3.30
CA GLY A 8 2.93 -9.37 -3.09
C GLY A 8 3.86 -8.76 -2.04
N PRO A 9 5.09 -9.29 -1.91
CA PRO A 9 6.04 -8.85 -0.90
C PRO A 9 6.27 -7.34 -0.95
N GLU A 10 6.37 -6.70 0.22
CA GLU A 10 6.51 -5.24 0.29
C GLU A 10 7.74 -4.73 -0.48
N ALA A 11 8.84 -5.49 -0.51
CA ALA A 11 10.01 -5.15 -1.31
C ALA A 11 9.69 -5.07 -2.82
N MET A 12 8.86 -5.97 -3.33
CA MET A 12 8.39 -5.96 -4.72
C MET A 12 7.51 -4.73 -4.98
N LEU A 13 6.58 -4.43 -4.06
CA LEU A 13 5.68 -3.29 -4.19
C LEU A 13 6.44 -1.96 -4.12
N ARG A 14 7.46 -1.85 -3.27
CA ARG A 14 8.35 -0.67 -3.18
C ARG A 14 9.20 -0.49 -4.45
N ALA A 15 9.69 -1.59 -5.04
CA ALA A 15 10.38 -1.52 -6.33
C ALA A 15 9.44 -1.05 -7.46
N LEU A 16 8.22 -1.61 -7.52
CA LEU A 16 7.20 -1.18 -8.47
C LEU A 16 6.78 0.27 -8.25
N TYR A 17 6.60 0.70 -7.01
CA TYR A 17 6.29 2.09 -6.65
C TYR A 17 7.32 3.07 -7.23
N ARG A 18 8.63 2.77 -7.08
CA ARG A 18 9.70 3.61 -7.63
C ARG A 18 9.62 3.70 -9.15
N LEU A 19 9.45 2.56 -9.83
CA LEU A 19 9.29 2.51 -11.28
C LEU A 19 8.07 3.32 -11.75
N LEU A 20 6.93 3.20 -11.06
CA LEU A 20 5.73 3.95 -11.39
C LEU A 20 5.86 5.44 -11.09
N LYS A 21 6.63 5.81 -10.06
CA LYS A 21 6.92 7.21 -9.72
C LYS A 21 7.76 7.88 -10.80
N GLU A 22 8.81 7.21 -11.27
CA GLU A 22 9.68 7.68 -12.36
C GLU A 22 8.93 7.89 -13.69
N ASN A 23 7.87 7.12 -13.93
CA ASN A 23 7.04 7.20 -15.13
C ASN A 23 5.78 8.07 -14.96
N GLU A 24 5.61 8.74 -13.82
CA GLU A 24 4.42 9.57 -13.50
C GLU A 24 3.08 8.78 -13.52
N LEU A 25 3.14 7.49 -13.19
CA LEU A 25 2.00 6.55 -13.25
C LEU A 25 1.41 6.20 -11.87
N LEU A 26 1.92 6.75 -10.76
CA LEU A 26 1.43 6.43 -9.40
C LEU A 26 -0.09 6.61 -9.22
N ASN A 27 -0.67 7.63 -9.84
CA ASN A 27 -2.12 7.91 -9.77
C ASN A 27 -2.99 6.80 -10.40
N ARG A 28 -2.39 5.91 -11.19
CA ARG A 28 -3.08 4.80 -11.87
C ARG A 28 -2.92 3.47 -11.14
N ALA A 29 -2.19 3.44 -10.04
CA ALA A 29 -1.82 2.23 -9.34
C ALA A 29 -2.49 2.08 -7.97
N GLU A 30 -2.90 0.85 -7.67
CA GLU A 30 -3.43 0.43 -6.37
C GLU A 30 -2.67 -0.80 -5.89
N PHE A 31 -2.23 -0.75 -4.64
CA PHE A 31 -1.45 -1.80 -4.01
C PHE A 31 -2.24 -2.42 -2.86
N SER A 32 -2.33 -3.74 -2.86
CA SER A 32 -2.81 -4.50 -1.71
C SER A 32 -1.63 -4.75 -0.78
N LEU A 33 -1.64 -4.10 0.39
CA LEU A 33 -0.59 -4.19 1.38
C LEU A 33 -0.85 -5.30 2.38
N GLU A 34 0.21 -6.02 2.72
CA GLU A 34 0.21 -7.02 3.78
C GLU A 34 1.12 -6.53 4.92
N ARG A 35 0.55 -6.45 6.12
CA ARG A 35 1.26 -6.15 7.36
C ARG A 35 0.83 -7.11 8.44
N PHE A 36 1.61 -7.20 9.51
CA PHE A 36 1.26 -8.06 10.63
C PHE A 36 -0.03 -7.56 11.32
N MET A 37 -1.13 -8.27 11.10
CA MET A 37 -2.43 -7.98 11.69
C MET A 37 -2.63 -8.84 12.94
N ARG A 38 -2.57 -8.23 14.13
CA ARG A 38 -2.84 -8.93 15.39
C ARG A 38 -4.33 -8.94 15.72
N CYS A 39 -4.96 -7.77 15.80
CA CYS A 39 -6.37 -7.66 16.19
C CYS A 39 -7.36 -7.63 15.03
N GLY A 40 -6.96 -7.18 13.83
CA GLY A 40 -7.85 -7.02 12.68
C GLY A 40 -8.98 -5.98 12.80
N LEU A 41 -9.12 -5.30 13.95
CA LEU A 41 -10.24 -4.40 14.27
C LEU A 41 -9.80 -2.95 14.54
N GLY A 42 -8.57 -2.61 14.18
CA GLY A 42 -8.03 -1.25 14.31
C GLY A 42 -7.59 -0.80 15.71
N VAL A 43 -7.68 -1.65 16.73
CA VAL A 43 -7.41 -1.28 18.13
C VAL A 43 -5.94 -1.38 18.54
N CYS A 44 -5.18 -2.33 18.01
CA CYS A 44 -3.82 -2.61 18.49
C CYS A 44 -2.70 -1.87 17.73
N GLY A 45 -2.97 -1.30 16.55
CA GLY A 45 -1.96 -0.60 15.74
C GLY A 45 -0.87 -1.46 15.10
N SER A 46 -0.88 -2.79 15.24
CA SER A 46 0.18 -3.67 14.69
C SER A 46 0.37 -3.57 13.17
N CYS A 47 -0.67 -3.15 12.45
CA CYS A 47 -0.69 -3.01 11.00
C CYS A 47 -0.71 -1.54 10.54
N VAL A 48 -0.21 -0.61 11.38
CA VAL A 48 -0.12 0.81 11.02
C VAL A 48 0.96 1.04 9.97
N LEU A 49 0.68 1.90 9.01
CA LEU A 49 1.61 2.42 8.01
C LEU A 49 2.30 3.69 8.52
N GLU A 50 3.32 4.15 7.80
CA GLU A 50 4.11 5.33 8.17
C GLU A 50 3.25 6.61 8.28
N ASN A 51 2.19 6.72 7.47
CA ASN A 51 1.22 7.83 7.50
C ASN A 51 0.10 7.66 8.54
N GLY A 52 0.19 6.68 9.43
CA GLY A 52 -0.79 6.43 10.49
C GLY A 52 -2.04 5.64 10.07
N LEU A 53 -2.19 5.30 8.78
CA LEU A 53 -3.30 4.47 8.31
C LEU A 53 -3.10 3.01 8.75
N ARG A 54 -4.17 2.32 9.14
CA ARG A 54 -4.14 0.92 9.55
C ARG A 54 -4.62 0.06 8.39
N VAL A 55 -3.80 -0.90 7.98
CA VAL A 55 -4.13 -1.79 6.86
C VAL A 55 -5.44 -2.57 7.11
N CYS A 56 -5.74 -2.94 8.36
CA CYS A 56 -6.96 -3.68 8.69
C CYS A 56 -8.27 -2.86 8.69
N VAL A 57 -8.21 -1.53 8.69
CA VAL A 57 -9.42 -0.66 8.72
C VAL A 57 -9.48 0.24 7.49
N GLU A 58 -8.41 0.96 7.20
CA GLU A 58 -8.35 1.88 6.04
C GLU A 58 -7.88 1.19 4.76
N GLY A 59 -7.29 -0.01 4.88
CA GLY A 59 -6.81 -0.82 3.76
C GLY A 59 -7.74 -1.98 3.40
N PRO A 60 -7.20 -3.12 2.91
CA PRO A 60 -5.78 -3.40 2.61
C PRO A 60 -5.30 -2.79 1.28
N VAL A 61 -6.23 -2.29 0.45
CA VAL A 61 -5.93 -1.71 -0.86
C VAL A 61 -5.79 -0.20 -0.74
N PHE A 62 -4.62 0.31 -1.12
CA PHE A 62 -4.32 1.73 -1.11
C PHE A 62 -3.93 2.21 -2.50
N SER A 63 -4.30 3.46 -2.82
CA SER A 63 -3.73 4.13 -3.99
C SER A 63 -2.24 4.33 -3.76
N ALA A 64 -1.42 3.95 -4.75
CA ALA A 64 0.03 4.11 -4.67
C ALA A 64 0.42 5.58 -4.47
N ALA A 65 -0.35 6.53 -4.99
CA ALA A 65 -0.12 7.97 -4.81
C ALA A 65 -0.30 8.47 -3.36
N LYS A 66 -0.99 7.71 -2.50
CA LYS A 66 -1.20 8.04 -1.08
C LYS A 66 -0.18 7.38 -0.15
N LEU A 67 0.68 6.52 -0.68
CA LEU A 67 1.72 5.85 0.08
C LEU A 67 2.97 6.73 0.13
N GLU A 68 3.47 6.98 1.34
CA GLU A 68 4.71 7.73 1.56
C GLU A 68 5.91 6.78 1.54
N TRP A 69 6.10 6.07 0.43
CA TRP A 69 7.25 5.17 0.20
C TRP A 69 8.38 5.81 -0.61
#